data_AF-A0A5E6MAN5-F1
#
_entry.id   AF-A0A5E6MAN5-F1
#
_cell.length_a   1.000
_cell.length_b   1.000
_cell.length_c   1.000
_cell.angle_alpha   90.00
_cell.angle_beta   90.00
_cell.angle_gamma   90.00
#
_symmetry.space_group_name_H-M   'P 1'
#
loop_
_entity.id
_entity.type
_entity.pdbx_description
1 polymer ?
#
loop_
_entity_poly.entity_id
_entity_poly.type
_entity_poly.pdbx_seq_one_letter_code
_entity_poly.pdbx_strand_id
1 'polypeptide(L)'
;MGKTETAKGPTFEEAFRKLQEIVARMESGDLALEELLERYEEGMRLVKICSDKLSLAEQKISVLAQGAEGGESTASELRAAEQDSTRPGE
;
A
#
# COMPACT_ATOMS: atom_id res chain seq x y z
N MET A 1 11.56 -32.73 3.74
CA MET A 1 11.98 -31.32 3.95
C MET A 1 10.71 -30.49 4.08
N GLY A 2 10.38 -30.09 5.31
CA GLY A 2 9.17 -29.35 5.62
C GLY A 2 9.24 -27.91 5.10
N LYS A 3 8.18 -27.46 4.43
CA LYS A 3 7.92 -26.04 4.23
C LYS A 3 6.89 -25.62 5.26
N THR A 4 7.33 -25.41 6.49
CA THR A 4 6.55 -24.74 7.52
C THR A 4 6.55 -23.24 7.23
N GLU A 5 5.36 -22.76 6.85
CA GLU A 5 4.71 -21.53 7.32
C GLU A 5 5.43 -20.17 7.14
N THR A 6 4.83 -19.33 6.31
CA THR A 6 4.68 -17.91 6.67
C THR A 6 3.35 -17.42 6.14
N ALA A 7 2.45 -17.03 7.05
CA ALA A 7 1.20 -16.34 6.77
C ALA A 7 1.49 -14.93 6.21
N LYS A 8 1.97 -14.88 4.97
CA LYS A 8 2.19 -13.65 4.20
C LYS A 8 1.18 -13.73 3.06
N GLY A 9 0.24 -12.79 3.03
CA GLY A 9 -0.76 -12.70 1.96
C GLY A 9 -0.11 -12.69 0.56
N PRO A 10 -0.90 -12.87 -0.50
CA PRO A 10 -0.40 -13.10 -1.86
C PRO A 10 0.64 -12.07 -2.29
N THR A 11 1.58 -12.52 -3.12
CA THR A 11 2.52 -11.62 -3.81
C THR A 11 1.78 -10.68 -4.76
N PHE A 12 2.45 -9.63 -5.22
CA PHE A 12 1.86 -8.70 -6.18
C PHE A 12 1.48 -9.44 -7.47
N GLU A 13 2.39 -10.28 -7.98
CA GLU A 13 2.23 -11.02 -9.22
C GLU A 13 1.07 -12.03 -9.14
N GLU A 14 0.92 -12.71 -8.00
CA GLU A 14 -0.20 -13.63 -7.76
C GLU A 14 -1.53 -12.88 -7.67
N ALA A 15 -1.58 -11.79 -6.90
CA ALA A 15 -2.79 -10.98 -6.75
C ALA A 15 -3.22 -10.35 -8.08
N PHE A 16 -2.26 -9.84 -8.84
CA PHE A 16 -2.49 -9.23 -10.15
C PHE A 16 -2.96 -10.26 -11.17
N ARG A 17 -2.34 -11.44 -11.23
CA ARG A 17 -2.80 -12.52 -12.12
C ARG A 17 -4.24 -12.93 -11.81
N LYS A 18 -4.58 -13.11 -10.53
CA LYS A 18 -5.93 -13.47 -10.12
C LYS A 18 -6.95 -12.38 -10.46
N LEU A 19 -6.56 -11.11 -10.33
CA LEU A 19 -7.39 -9.98 -10.72
C LEU A 19 -7.67 -10.01 -12.23
N GLN A 20 -6.65 -10.26 -13.07
CA GLN A 20 -6.82 -10.39 -14.52
C GLN A 20 -7.77 -11.53 -14.89
N GLU A 21 -7.67 -12.68 -14.22
CA GLU A 21 -8.57 -13.81 -14.44
C GLU A 21 -10.02 -13.46 -14.07
N ILE A 22 -10.23 -12.71 -12.98
CA ILE A 22 -11.56 -12.26 -12.57
C ILE A 22 -12.15 -11.30 -13.60
N VAL A 23 -11.38 -10.31 -14.05
CA VAL A 23 -11.82 -9.35 -15.08
C VAL A 23 -12.17 -10.08 -16.37
N ALA A 24 -11.32 -11.00 -16.84
CA ALA A 24 -11.59 -11.77 -18.05
C ALA A 24 -12.88 -12.61 -17.95
N ARG A 25 -13.19 -13.15 -16.76
CA ARG A 25 -14.48 -13.84 -16.53
C ARG A 25 -15.66 -12.87 -16.53
N MET A 26 -15.53 -11.71 -15.89
CA MET A 26 -16.57 -10.68 -15.87
C MET A 26 -16.89 -10.14 -17.27
N GLU A 27 -15.88 -10.02 -18.13
CA GLU A 27 -16.01 -9.58 -19.51
C GLU A 27 -16.61 -10.64 -20.45
N SER A 28 -16.56 -11.93 -20.10
CA SER A 28 -17.15 -12.99 -20.94
C SER A 28 -18.68 -12.88 -21.00
N GLY A 29 -19.31 -12.28 -19.99
CA GLY A 29 -20.76 -12.08 -19.92
C GLY A 29 -21.57 -13.32 -19.55
N ASP A 30 -20.92 -14.44 -19.21
CA ASP A 30 -21.58 -15.72 -18.90
C ASP A 30 -21.93 -15.88 -17.40
N LEU A 31 -21.73 -14.83 -16.59
CA LEU A 31 -21.90 -14.88 -15.15
C LEU A 31 -23.34 -14.51 -14.74
N ALA A 32 -23.91 -15.29 -13.83
CA ALA A 32 -25.11 -14.88 -13.12
C ALA A 32 -24.84 -13.64 -12.25
N LEU A 33 -25.89 -12.88 -11.91
CA LEU A 33 -25.78 -11.63 -11.13
C LEU A 33 -25.09 -11.85 -9.78
N GLU A 34 -25.46 -12.92 -9.06
CA GLU A 34 -24.86 -13.26 -7.77
C GLU A 34 -23.35 -13.54 -7.93
N GLU A 35 -22.97 -14.28 -8.96
CA GLU A 35 -21.56 -14.59 -9.23
C GLU A 35 -20.78 -13.33 -9.65
N LEU A 36 -21.41 -12.42 -10.40
CA LEU A 36 -20.82 -11.13 -10.76
C LEU A 36 -20.49 -10.29 -9.52
N LEU A 37 -21.39 -10.25 -8.54
CA LEU A 37 -21.18 -9.54 -7.28
C LEU A 37 -20.04 -10.14 -6.47
N GLU A 38 -19.99 -11.47 -6.33
CA GLU A 38 -18.89 -12.15 -5.65
C GLU A 38 -17.54 -11.87 -6.31
N ARG A 39 -17.49 -11.91 -7.65
CA ARG A 39 -16.27 -11.64 -8.41
C ARG A 39 -15.83 -10.19 -8.30
N TYR A 40 -16.78 -9.27 -8.29
CA TYR A 40 -16.50 -7.85 -8.05
C TYR A 40 -15.88 -7.61 -6.67
N GLU A 41 -16.45 -8.20 -5.61
CA GLU A 41 -15.91 -8.06 -4.25
C GLU A 41 -14.50 -8.64 -4.11
N GLU A 42 -14.24 -9.82 -4.67
CA GLU A 42 -12.90 -10.41 -4.71
C GLU A 42 -11.94 -9.53 -5.52
N GLY A 43 -12.38 -9.01 -6.67
CA GLY A 43 -11.61 -8.08 -7.50
C GLY A 43 -11.20 -6.83 -6.71
N MET A 44 -12.13 -6.21 -5.98
CA MET A 44 -11.85 -5.05 -5.12
C MET A 44 -10.83 -5.36 -4.02
N ARG A 45 -10.90 -6.55 -3.41
CA ARG A 45 -9.89 -6.99 -2.43
C ARG A 45 -8.51 -7.13 -3.06
N LEU A 46 -8.42 -7.71 -4.27
CA LEU A 46 -7.15 -7.85 -4.99
C LEU A 46 -6.57 -6.50 -5.43
N VAL A 47 -7.40 -5.57 -5.90
CA VAL A 47 -6.99 -4.20 -6.24
C VAL A 47 -6.34 -3.53 -5.03
N LYS A 48 -6.97 -3.64 -3.84
CA LYS A 48 -6.41 -3.11 -2.60
C LYS A 48 -5.06 -3.72 -2.27
N ILE A 49 -4.93 -5.05 -2.37
CA ILE A 49 -3.65 -5.73 -2.14
C ILE A 49 -2.58 -5.22 -3.11
N CYS A 50 -2.88 -5.11 -4.40
CA CYS A 50 -1.93 -4.61 -5.40
C CYS A 50 -1.50 -3.18 -5.07
N SER A 51 -2.45 -2.30 -4.76
CA SER A 51 -2.20 -0.91 -4.37
C SER A 51 -1.28 -0.81 -3.15
N ASP A 52 -1.56 -1.58 -2.10
CA ASP A 52 -0.76 -1.56 -0.86
C ASP A 52 0.67 -2.04 -1.12
N LYS A 53 0.86 -3.04 -1.99
CA LYS A 53 2.20 -3.54 -2.37
C LYS A 53 2.99 -2.51 -3.17
N LEU A 54 2.35 -1.83 -4.12
CA LEU A 54 2.97 -0.78 -4.93
C LEU A 54 3.36 0.41 -4.05
N SER A 55 2.46 0.86 -3.17
CA SER A 55 2.74 1.96 -2.24
C SER A 55 3.94 1.66 -1.32
N LEU A 56 4.02 0.43 -0.80
CA LEU A 56 5.19 -0.01 -0.02
C LEU A 56 6.48 0.01 -0.85
N ALA A 57 6.42 -0.40 -2.12
CA ALA A 57 7.58 -0.38 -3.01
C ALA A 57 8.03 1.05 -3.31
N GLU A 58 7.11 1.96 -3.62
CA GLU A 58 7.35 3.38 -3.84
C GLU A 58 7.99 4.03 -2.62
N GLN A 59 7.47 3.76 -1.41
CA GLN A 59 8.03 4.29 -0.17
C GLN A 59 9.49 3.85 0.02
N LYS A 60 9.79 2.57 -0.25
CA LYS A 60 11.17 2.05 -0.15
C LYS A 60 12.10 2.71 -1.17
N ILE A 61 11.63 2.87 -2.41
CA ILE A 61 12.39 3.56 -3.45
C ILE A 61 12.67 5.01 -3.04
N SER A 62 11.67 5.71 -2.49
CA SER A 62 11.82 7.10 -2.03
C SER A 62 12.88 7.22 -0.92
N VAL A 63 12.87 6.33 0.08
CA VAL A 63 13.88 6.33 1.15
C VAL A 63 15.28 6.04 0.60
N LEU A 64 15.40 5.10 -0.34
CA LEU A 64 16.69 4.77 -0.96
C LEU A 64 17.21 5.94 -1.83
N ALA A 65 16.34 6.63 -2.55
CA ALA A 65 16.70 7.80 -3.35
C ALA A 65 17.17 8.96 -2.45
N GLN A 66 16.44 9.26 -1.37
CA GLN A 66 16.85 10.28 -0.39
C GLN A 66 18.19 9.94 0.28
N GLY A 67 18.45 8.66 0.56
CA GLY A 67 19.74 8.21 1.10
C GLY A 67 20.88 8.25 0.09
N ALA A 68 20.60 8.13 -1.22
CA ALA A 68 21.58 8.17 -2.29
C ALA A 68 21.97 9.60 -2.70
N GLU A 69 21.07 10.57 -2.54
CA GLU A 69 21.31 11.97 -2.93
C GLU A 69 21.92 12.85 -1.83
N GLY A 70 22.13 12.32 -0.63
CA GLY A 70 22.82 13.04 0.45
C GLY A 70 21.96 14.13 1.08
N GLY A 71 21.26 13.79 2.16
CA GLY A 71 20.54 14.73 3.00
C GLY A 71 20.63 14.31 4.46
N GLU A 72 21.75 14.59 5.10
CA GLU A 72 21.75 14.85 6.54
C GLU A 72 20.72 15.97 6.81
N SER A 73 19.95 15.83 7.90
CA SER A 73 19.01 16.83 8.44
C SER A 73 17.53 16.71 8.02
N THR A 74 16.75 15.90 8.74
CA THR A 74 15.38 16.24 9.21
C THR A 74 15.01 15.42 10.46
N ALA A 75 15.90 15.35 11.45
CA ALA A 75 15.56 14.80 12.77
C ALA A 75 15.64 15.84 13.89
N SER A 76 15.98 17.10 13.58
CA SER A 76 16.32 18.12 14.58
C SER A 76 15.53 19.43 14.44
N GLU A 77 14.23 19.41 14.13
CA GLU A 77 13.42 20.65 14.19
C GLU A 77 12.06 20.52 14.89
N LEU A 78 11.76 19.38 15.54
CA LEU A 78 10.55 19.27 16.39
C LEU A 78 10.80 19.56 17.89
N ARG A 79 11.94 20.16 18.25
CA ARG A 79 12.26 20.50 19.64
C ARG A 79 13.02 21.83 19.73
N ALA A 80 12.30 22.95 19.68
CA ALA A 80 12.64 24.18 20.44
C ALA A 80 11.75 25.34 19.99
N ALA A 81 10.51 25.41 20.49
CA ALA A 81 9.78 26.67 20.65
C ALA A 81 8.62 26.50 21.65
N GLU A 82 8.89 25.83 22.77
CA GLU A 82 8.14 26.08 23.99
C GLU A 82 9.05 26.97 24.85
N GLN A 83 8.49 28.04 25.41
CA GLN A 83 9.08 28.98 26.38
C GLN A 83 9.85 30.22 25.81
N ASP A 84 9.11 31.27 25.41
CA ASP A 84 9.44 32.66 25.78
C ASP A 84 8.11 33.38 26.10
N SER A 85 7.69 33.34 27.35
CA SER A 85 7.91 34.38 28.36
C SER A 85 7.17 35.69 28.10
N THR A 86 6.01 35.82 28.75
CA THR A 86 5.69 36.96 29.64
C THR A 86 5.46 38.38 29.04
N ARG A 87 4.15 38.77 29.07
CA ARG A 87 3.54 40.10 29.39
C ARG A 87 3.69 41.28 28.41
N PRO A 88 2.94 42.40 28.62
CA PRO A 88 1.63 42.62 29.27
C PRO A 88 0.69 43.41 28.34
N GLY A 89 -0.57 43.60 28.75
CA GLY A 89 -1.62 44.19 27.92
C GLY A 89 -1.57 45.70 27.69
N GLU A 90 -2.48 46.12 26.82
CA GLU A 90 -3.25 47.38 26.81
C GLU A 90 -4.65 47.07 26.27
#